data_AF-A0A9E4F014-F1
#
_entry.id   AF-A0A9E4F014-F1
#
_cell.length_a   1.000
_cell.length_b   1.000
_cell.length_c   1.000
_cell.angle_alpha   90.00
_cell.angle_beta   90.00
_cell.angle_gamma   90.00
#
_symmetry.space_group_name_H-M   'P 1'
#
loop_
_entity.id
_entity.type
_entity.pdbx_description
1 polymer ?
#
loop_
_entity_poly.entity_id
_entity_poly.type
_entity_poly.pdbx_seq_one_letter_code
_entity_poly.pdbx_strand_id
1 'polypeptide(L)'
;MSQGRLTLPTLVARLCEAPARIFRLYPKKGTIRTGADADLVVVDMERTVLVDPVKGKSKGNYTAFANRTFVGAPVMTFLRGELIARDGDV
;
A
#
# COMPACT_ATOMS: atom_id res chain seq x y z
N MET A 1 8.17 -8.88 -7.79
CA MET A 1 8.67 -8.03 -6.69
C MET A 1 9.70 -8.86 -5.95
N SER A 2 9.52 -9.31 -4.71
CA SER A 2 10.56 -10.11 -4.03
C SER A 2 10.83 -11.50 -4.65
N GLN A 3 9.79 -12.16 -5.17
CA GLN A 3 9.90 -13.50 -5.79
C GLN A 3 9.86 -13.49 -7.33
N GLY A 4 9.99 -12.34 -7.98
CA GLY A 4 9.96 -12.23 -9.45
C GLY A 4 8.64 -12.52 -10.16
N ARG A 5 7.59 -12.99 -9.46
CA ARG A 5 6.29 -13.41 -10.08
C ARG A 5 5.44 -12.30 -10.70
N LEU A 6 5.65 -11.05 -10.28
CA LEU A 6 4.92 -9.86 -10.76
C LEU A 6 5.89 -8.69 -10.91
N THR A 7 5.73 -7.91 -11.97
CA THR A 7 6.45 -6.63 -12.14
C THR A 7 5.77 -5.51 -11.33
N LEU A 8 6.52 -4.45 -11.02
CA LEU A 8 5.99 -3.24 -10.35
C LEU A 8 4.78 -2.65 -11.10
N PRO A 9 4.86 -2.40 -12.43
CA PRO A 9 3.74 -1.84 -13.18
C PRO A 9 2.51 -2.75 -13.15
N THR A 10 2.67 -4.07 -13.26
CA THR A 10 1.55 -5.02 -13.18
C THR A 10 0.89 -4.97 -11.80
N LEU A 11 1.68 -4.87 -10.73
CA LEU A 11 1.14 -4.73 -9.37
C LEU A 11 0.30 -3.46 -9.22
N VAL A 12 0.83 -2.31 -9.64
CA VAL A 12 0.13 -1.01 -9.59
C VAL A 12 -1.13 -1.02 -10.45
N ALA A 13 -1.06 -1.60 -11.65
CA ALA A 13 -2.22 -1.72 -12.53
C ALA A 13 -3.35 -2.54 -11.87
N ARG A 14 -3.02 -3.61 -11.14
CA ARG A 14 -4.00 -4.50 -10.51
C ARG A 14 -4.54 -3.97 -9.19
N LEU A 15 -3.71 -3.32 -8.38
CA LEU A 15 -4.11 -2.83 -7.05
C LEU A 15 -4.71 -1.41 -7.05
N CYS A 16 -4.37 -0.59 -8.05
CA CYS A 16 -4.72 0.83 -8.05
C CYS A 16 -5.51 1.24 -9.29
N GLU A 17 -4.93 1.10 -10.49
CA GLU A 17 -5.52 1.63 -11.72
C GLU A 17 -6.81 0.89 -12.13
N ALA A 18 -6.78 -0.45 -12.17
CA ALA A 18 -7.92 -1.25 -12.59
C ALA A 18 -9.14 -1.06 -11.66
N PRO A 19 -9.01 -1.11 -10.32
CA PRO A 19 -10.11 -0.75 -9.43
C PRO A 19 -10.63 0.68 -9.68
N ALA A 20 -9.73 1.67 -9.83
CA ALA A 20 -10.14 3.05 -10.10
C ALA A 20 -10.94 3.17 -11.41
N ARG A 21 -10.60 2.41 -12.45
CA ARG A 21 -11.37 2.35 -13.71
C ARG A 21 -12.72 1.67 -13.52
N ILE A 22 -12.76 0.51 -12.83
CA ILE A 22 -14.00 -0.24 -12.56
C ILE A 22 -15.01 0.63 -11.81
N PHE A 23 -14.54 1.38 -10.81
CA PHE A 23 -15.39 2.27 -10.01
C PHE A 23 -15.56 3.67 -10.60
N ARG A 24 -15.10 3.92 -11.84
CA ARG A 24 -15.20 5.21 -12.55
C ARG A 24 -14.56 6.40 -11.80
N LEU A 25 -13.50 6.12 -11.06
CA LEU A 25 -12.69 7.11 -10.34
C LEU A 25 -11.41 7.51 -11.12
N TYR A 26 -11.02 6.72 -12.12
CA TYR A 26 -9.91 7.08 -13.00
C TYR A 26 -10.31 8.28 -13.88
N PRO A 27 -9.45 9.30 -14.04
CA PRO A 27 -8.04 9.36 -13.59
C PRO A 27 -7.83 10.15 -12.29
N LYS A 28 -8.89 10.48 -11.56
CA LYS A 28 -8.78 11.17 -10.27
C LYS A 28 -8.12 10.27 -9.20
N LYS A 29 -8.27 8.96 -9.30
CA LYS A 29 -7.63 7.95 -8.42
C LYS A 29 -6.81 6.94 -9.23
N GLY A 30 -5.89 6.27 -8.56
CA GLY A 30 -5.16 5.11 -9.08
C GLY A 30 -4.06 5.45 -10.10
N THR A 31 -3.61 6.71 -10.15
CA THR A 31 -2.54 7.17 -11.06
C THR A 31 -1.80 8.36 -10.45
N ILE A 32 -0.52 8.51 -10.78
CA ILE A 32 0.30 9.66 -10.39
C ILE A 32 0.41 10.57 -11.61
N ARG A 33 -0.40 11.63 -11.62
CA ARG A 33 -0.40 12.65 -12.67
C ARG A 33 -0.98 13.96 -12.15
N THR A 34 -0.66 15.06 -12.81
CA THR A 34 -1.26 16.36 -12.51
C THR A 34 -2.79 16.29 -12.58
N GLY A 35 -3.46 16.83 -11.56
CA GLY A 35 -4.92 16.85 -11.44
C GLY A 35 -5.54 15.58 -10.83
N ALA A 36 -4.75 14.53 -10.53
CA ALA A 36 -5.21 13.42 -9.70
C ALA A 36 -5.15 13.77 -8.21
N ASP A 37 -5.93 13.08 -7.38
CA ASP A 37 -5.81 13.21 -5.93
C ASP A 37 -4.45 12.67 -5.48
N ALA A 38 -3.78 13.39 -4.57
CA ALA A 38 -2.49 13.00 -4.00
C ALA A 38 -2.65 11.90 -2.94
N ASP A 39 -3.24 10.77 -3.35
CA ASP A 39 -3.32 9.53 -2.60
C ASP A 39 -2.10 8.66 -2.94
N LEU A 40 -1.06 8.76 -2.14
CA LEU A 40 0.25 8.18 -2.43
C LEU A 40 0.71 7.29 -1.28
N VAL A 41 1.42 6.22 -1.61
CA VAL A 41 2.11 5.37 -0.63
C VAL A 41 3.57 5.29 -1.03
N VAL A 42 4.46 5.62 -0.10
CA VAL A 42 5.91 5.38 -0.26
C VAL A 42 6.22 4.03 0.34
N VAL A 43 6.85 3.17 -0.44
CA VAL A 43 7.17 1.79 -0.06
C VAL A 43 8.68 1.64 -0.02
N ASP A 44 9.20 1.21 1.12
CA ASP A 44 10.56 0.68 1.22
C ASP A 44 10.53 -0.76 0.73
N MET A 45 11.19 -1.01 -0.40
CA MET A 45 11.18 -2.31 -1.08
C MET A 45 12.09 -3.36 -0.44
N GLU A 46 12.99 -2.96 0.46
CA GLU A 46 13.99 -3.82 1.10
C GLU A 46 13.63 -4.13 2.55
N ARG A 47 12.79 -3.30 3.17
CA ARG A 47 12.32 -3.51 4.54
C ARG A 47 11.64 -4.86 4.71
N THR A 48 12.14 -5.62 5.67
CA THR A 48 11.57 -6.91 6.07
C THR A 48 10.71 -6.71 7.31
N VAL A 49 9.48 -7.24 7.29
CA VAL A 49 8.50 -7.09 8.37
C VAL A 49 8.00 -8.46 8.80
N LEU A 50 8.17 -8.77 10.08
CA LEU A 50 7.48 -9.88 10.74
C LEU A 50 6.11 -9.42 11.21
N VAL A 51 5.06 -10.13 10.82
CA VAL A 51 3.69 -9.80 11.22
C VAL A 51 3.42 -10.27 12.64
N ASP A 52 3.33 -9.29 13.53
CA ASP A 52 2.87 -9.46 14.90
C ASP A 52 1.34 -9.22 14.96
N PRO A 53 0.53 -10.22 15.35
CA PRO A 53 -0.93 -10.13 15.34
C PRO A 53 -1.49 -9.06 16.30
N VAL A 54 -0.74 -8.66 17.32
CA VAL A 54 -1.21 -7.66 18.30
C VAL A 54 -0.71 -6.25 18.02
N LYS A 55 0.29 -6.08 17.15
CA LYS A 55 0.80 -4.75 16.75
C LYS A 55 0.06 -4.13 15.57
N GLY A 56 -0.78 -4.91 14.88
CA GLY A 56 -1.60 -4.39 13.79
C GLY A 56 -2.59 -3.32 14.27
N LYS A 57 -2.93 -2.38 13.39
CA LYS A 57 -3.96 -1.35 13.68
C LYS A 57 -5.41 -1.86 13.50
N SER A 58 -5.58 -3.15 13.23
CA SER A 58 -6.89 -3.81 13.19
C SER A 58 -7.50 -3.84 14.59
N LYS A 59 -8.84 -3.71 14.69
CA LYS A 59 -9.55 -3.88 15.97
C LYS A 59 -9.52 -5.33 16.48
N GLY A 60 -9.41 -6.29 15.55
CA GLY A 60 -9.20 -7.69 15.89
C GLY A 60 -7.72 -7.91 16.17
N ASN A 61 -7.38 -8.31 17.39
CA ASN A 61 -6.01 -8.66 17.80
C ASN A 61 -5.55 -10.02 17.23
N TYR A 62 -5.89 -10.30 15.98
CA TYR A 62 -5.58 -11.55 15.27
C TYR A 62 -5.45 -11.29 13.76
N THR A 63 -4.70 -12.14 13.08
CA THR A 63 -4.55 -12.09 11.62
C THR A 63 -4.15 -13.46 11.07
N ALA A 64 -4.64 -13.80 9.87
CA ALA A 64 -4.23 -15.00 9.13
C ALA A 64 -2.75 -14.97 8.72
N PHE A 65 -2.10 -13.81 8.84
CA PHE A 65 -0.69 -13.61 8.50
C PHE A 65 0.26 -13.69 9.71
N ALA A 66 -0.23 -14.08 10.89
CA ALA A 66 0.58 -14.12 12.11
C ALA A 66 1.88 -14.91 11.91
N ASN A 67 2.99 -14.37 12.42
CA ASN A 67 4.33 -14.95 12.33
C ASN A 67 4.88 -15.13 10.91
N ARG A 68 4.26 -14.51 9.90
CA ARG A 68 4.80 -14.48 8.54
C ARG A 68 5.70 -13.27 8.34
N THR A 69 6.73 -13.45 7.53
CA THR A 69 7.67 -12.40 7.13
C THR A 69 7.39 -11.95 5.71
N PHE A 70 7.31 -10.64 5.50
CA PHE A 70 7.17 -10.02 4.17
C PHE A 70 8.34 -9.09 3.89
N VAL A 71 8.66 -8.91 2.61
CA VAL A 71 9.67 -7.96 2.13
C VAL A 71 8.94 -6.90 1.30
N GLY A 72 9.18 -5.63 1.64
CA GLY A 72 8.42 -4.49 1.16
C GLY A 72 7.47 -3.99 2.25
N ALA A 73 7.60 -2.71 2.65
CA ALA A 73 6.76 -2.11 3.66
C ALA A 73 6.35 -0.67 3.30
N PRO A 74 5.08 -0.27 3.49
CA PRO A 74 4.71 1.14 3.40
C PRO A 74 5.36 1.92 4.54
N VAL A 75 6.10 2.96 4.20
CA VAL A 75 6.80 3.83 5.18
C VAL A 75 6.15 5.20 5.32
N MET A 76 5.43 5.66 4.30
CA MET A 76 4.60 6.86 4.37
C MET A 76 3.32 6.68 3.57
N THR A 77 2.21 7.22 4.05
CA THR A 77 0.93 7.27 3.32
C THR A 77 0.37 8.68 3.34
N PHE A 78 0.03 9.16 2.16
CA PHE A 78 -0.58 10.47 1.93
C PHE A 78 -2.02 10.27 1.47
N LEU A 79 -2.93 11.02 2.08
CA LEU A 79 -4.33 11.10 1.68
C LEU A 79 -4.62 12.52 1.23
N ARG A 80 -4.97 12.71 -0.05
CA ARG A 80 -5.20 14.03 -0.65
C ARG A 80 -4.07 15.05 -0.35
N GLY A 81 -2.83 14.57 -0.26
CA GLY A 81 -1.64 15.39 -0.01
C GLY A 81 -1.26 15.55 1.46
N GLU A 82 -2.09 15.09 2.40
CA GLU A 82 -1.77 15.12 3.83
C GLU A 82 -1.08 13.82 4.25
N LEU A 83 0.04 13.94 4.98
CA LEU A 83 0.71 12.79 5.58
C LEU A 83 -0.13 12.25 6.74
N ILE A 84 -0.72 11.08 6.56
CA ILE A 84 -1.61 10.45 7.56
C ILE A 84 -1.00 9.23 8.26
N ALA A 85 0.13 8.73 7.76
CA ALA A 85 0.84 7.64 8.42
C ALA A 85 2.33 7.68 8.07
N ARG A 86 3.18 7.39 9.05
CA ARG A 86 4.64 7.32 8.91
C ARG A 86 5.23 6.22 9.80
N ASP A 87 6.03 5.35 9.20
CA ASP A 87 6.79 4.30 9.90
C ASP A 87 5.99 3.38 10.86
N GLY A 88 4.69 3.21 10.58
CA GLY A 88 3.78 2.37 11.38
C GLY A 88 2.91 3.16 12.36
N ASP A 89 3.13 4.46 12.48
CA ASP A 89 2.29 5.39 13.24
C ASP A 89 1.28 6.08 12.32
N VAL A 90 0.08 6.34 12.86
CA VAL A 90 -1.09 6.93 12.18
C VAL A 90 -1.54 8.12 13.00
#